data_AF-A0A935WRE9-F1
#
_entry.id   AF-A0A935WRE9-F1
#
_cell.length_a   1.000
_cell.length_b   1.000
_cell.length_c   1.000
_cell.angle_alpha   90.00
_cell.angle_beta   90.00
_cell.angle_gamma   90.00
#
_symmetry.space_group_name_H-M   'P 1'
#
loop_
_entity.id
_entity.type
_entity.pdbx_description
1 polymer ?
#
loop_
_entity_poly.entity_id
_entity_poly.type
_entity_poly.pdbx_seq_one_letter_code
_entity_poly.pdbx_strand_id
1 'polypeptide(L)' 'MQTESGQQNSQWRCRKCGALLGVADDDHVEIRYKTAVYRVRGELATDCRKCGTANFVDTRNVQPRRERRCA' A
#
# COMPACT_ATOMS: atom_id res chain seq x y z
N MET A 1 26.91 12.40 0.10
CA MET A 1 26.00 11.89 1.15
C MET A 1 24.64 11.76 0.51
N GLN A 2 24.14 10.54 0.31
CA GLN A 2 22.87 10.28 -0.37
C GLN A 2 21.74 10.61 0.63
N THR A 3 20.94 11.62 0.33
CA THR A 3 19.70 11.92 1.05
C THR A 3 18.67 10.86 0.67
N GLU A 4 18.59 9.79 1.45
CA GLU A 4 17.51 8.82 1.36
C GLU A 4 16.22 9.52 1.84
N SER A 5 15.49 10.08 0.88
CA SER A 5 14.13 10.58 1.06
C SER A 5 13.30 9.44 1.64
N GLY A 6 13.03 9.49 2.94
CA GLY A 6 12.17 8.53 3.66
C GLY A 6 10.75 8.63 3.15
N GLN A 7 10.46 7.93 2.06
CA GLN A 7 9.14 7.78 1.48
C GLN A 7 8.29 6.99 2.50
N GLN A 8 7.25 7.62 3.04
CA GLN A 8 6.37 7.06 4.08
C GLN A 8 5.43 6.00 3.49
N ASN A 9 6.03 4.92 3.00
CA ASN A 9 5.37 3.80 2.35
C ASN A 9 4.53 3.01 3.36
N SER A 10 3.21 3.18 3.32
CA SER A 10 2.26 2.47 4.18
C SER A 10 1.93 1.08 3.62
N GLN A 11 2.20 0.04 4.41
CA GLN A 11 1.91 -1.33 3.98
C GLN A 11 0.41 -1.57 3.85
N TRP A 12 -0.05 -1.95 2.66
CA TRP A 12 -1.42 -2.39 2.46
C TRP A 12 -1.52 -3.91 2.66
N ARG A 13 -2.21 -4.30 3.74
CA ARG A 13 -2.31 -5.70 4.19
C ARG A 13 -3.74 -6.21 4.08
N CYS A 14 -3.86 -7.51 3.89
CA CYS A 14 -5.15 -8.19 3.90
C CYS A 14 -5.83 -8.04 5.27
N ARG A 15 -7.09 -7.60 5.27
CA ARG A 15 -7.88 -7.37 6.48
C ARG A 15 -8.17 -8.64 7.29
N LYS A 16 -8.09 -9.83 6.68
CA LYS A 16 -8.38 -11.12 7.33
C LYS A 16 -7.15 -11.82 7.86
N CYS A 17 -6.10 -11.95 7.05
CA CYS A 17 -4.92 -12.77 7.40
C CYS A 17 -3.62 -11.98 7.57
N GLY A 18 -3.65 -10.65 7.40
CA GLY A 18 -2.48 -9.78 7.54
C GLY A 18 -1.42 -9.90 6.44
N ALA A 19 -1.64 -10.76 5.41
CA ALA A 19 -0.72 -10.92 4.29
C ALA A 19 -0.52 -9.59 3.55
N LEU A 20 0.73 -9.30 3.14
CA LEU A 20 1.06 -8.09 2.38
C LEU A 20 0.47 -8.19 0.97
N LEU A 21 -0.38 -7.21 0.61
CA LEU A 21 -0.98 -7.11 -0.71
C LEU A 21 -0.19 -6.15 -1.61
N GLY A 22 0.24 -5.03 -1.04
CA GLY A 22 1.02 -4.02 -1.74
C GLY A 22 1.56 -2.97 -0.78
N VAL A 23 2.13 -1.92 -1.35
CA VAL A 23 2.64 -0.76 -0.63
C VAL A 23 1.89 0.46 -1.15
N ALA A 24 1.20 1.16 -0.26
CA ALA A 24 0.54 2.41 -0.58
C ALA A 24 1.49 3.58 -0.25
N ASP A 25 1.56 4.52 -1.16
CA ASP A 25 2.17 5.84 -0.98
C ASP A 25 1.07 6.91 -1.04
N ASP A 26 1.43 8.19 -0.94
CA ASP A 26 0.50 9.31 -0.86
C ASP A 26 -0.54 9.37 -1.99
N ASP A 27 -0.23 8.88 -3.19
CA ASP A 27 -1.12 8.98 -4.36
C ASP A 27 -1.40 7.65 -5.08
N HIS A 28 -0.64 6.60 -4.82
CA HIS A 28 -0.74 5.33 -5.53
C HIS A 28 -0.50 4.11 -4.64
N VAL A 29 -0.97 2.96 -5.09
CA VAL A 29 -0.61 1.66 -4.52
C VAL A 29 0.24 0.88 -5.52
N GLU A 30 1.42 0.44 -5.08
CA GLU A 30 2.28 -0.48 -5.80
C GLU A 30 1.92 -1.92 -5.41
N ILE A 31 1.59 -2.73 -6.42
CA ILE A 31 1.33 -4.16 -6.27
C ILE A 31 2.33 -4.92 -7.13
N ARG A 32 2.87 -5.99 -6.57
CA ARG A 32 3.70 -6.94 -7.33
C ARG A 32 2.95 -8.23 -7.57
N TYR A 33 2.81 -8.59 -8.83
CA TYR A 33 2.21 -9.85 -9.25
C TYR A 33 3.11 -10.55 -10.25
N LYS A 34 3.67 -11.69 -9.83
CA LYS A 34 4.72 -12.42 -10.59
C LYS A 34 5.86 -11.44 -10.93
N THR A 35 6.16 -11.25 -12.21
CA THR A 35 7.19 -10.34 -12.71
C THR A 35 6.67 -8.93 -13.00
N ALA A 36 5.36 -8.69 -12.86
CA ALA A 36 4.74 -7.42 -13.13
C ALA A 36 4.65 -6.55 -11.86
N VAL A 37 4.91 -5.26 -12.04
CA VAL A 37 4.69 -4.22 -11.04
C VAL A 37 3.59 -3.31 -11.57
N TYR A 38 2.51 -3.17 -10.79
CA TYR A 38 1.39 -2.29 -11.11
C TYR A 38 1.42 -1.11 -10.13
N ARG A 39 1.30 0.10 -10.66
CA ARG A 39 1.07 1.31 -9.88
C ARG A 39 -0.32 1.82 -10.21
N VAL A 40 -1.21 1.78 -9.24
CA VAL A 40 -2.62 2.14 -9.41
C VAL A 40 -2.90 3.41 -8.63
N ARG A 41 -3.50 4.41 -9.29
CA ARG A 41 -4.07 5.61 -8.67
C ARG A 41 -5.59 5.48 -8.70
N GLY A 42 -6.25 5.75 -7.57
CA GLY A 42 -7.70 5.64 -7.42
C GLY A 42 -8.12 4.38 -6.66
N GLU A 43 -9.17 3.73 -7.12
CA GLU A 43 -9.78 2.59 -6.45
C GLU A 43 -9.22 1.27 -6.98
N LEU A 44 -8.97 0.34 -6.05
CA LEU A 44 -8.46 -0.98 -6.37
C LEU A 44 -9.13 -2.03 -5.47
N ALA A 45 -9.66 -3.08 -6.12
CA ALA A 45 -10.08 -4.31 -5.47
C ALA A 45 -9.13 -5.45 -5.83
N THR A 46 -8.72 -6.26 -4.85
CA THR A 46 -7.91 -7.46 -5.09
C THR A 46 -8.21 -8.58 -4.10
N ASP A 47 -8.15 -9.81 -4.58
CA ASP A 47 -8.26 -10.98 -3.73
C ASP A 47 -6.93 -11.32 -3.06
N CYS A 48 -6.99 -11.63 -1.76
CA CYS A 48 -5.83 -12.05 -1.03
C CYS A 48 -5.33 -13.41 -1.54
N ARG A 49 -4.13 -13.42 -2.10
CA ARG A 49 -3.46 -14.64 -2.60
C ARG A 49 -3.26 -15.75 -1.56
N LYS A 50 -3.32 -15.42 -0.26
CA LYS A 50 -3.17 -16.40 0.83
C LYS A 50 -4.49 -16.99 1.32
N CYS A 51 -5.58 -16.22 1.37
CA CYS A 51 -6.82 -16.63 2.03
C CYS A 51 -8.10 -16.37 1.21
N GLY A 52 -7.98 -15.86 -0.01
CA GLY A 52 -9.10 -15.59 -0.94
C GLY A 52 -10.01 -14.43 -0.54
N THR A 53 -9.73 -13.70 0.54
CA THR A 53 -10.58 -12.57 0.95
C THR A 53 -10.36 -11.37 0.04
N ALA A 54 -11.45 -10.81 -0.48
CA ALA A 54 -11.43 -9.54 -1.21
C ALA A 54 -11.02 -8.37 -0.31
N ASN A 55 -10.13 -7.52 -0.81
CA ASN A 55 -9.68 -6.30 -0.16
C ASN A 55 -9.84 -5.13 -1.12
N PHE A 56 -10.13 -3.96 -0.54
CA PHE A 56 -10.32 -2.72 -1.27
C PHE A 56 -9.39 -1.64 -0.71
N VAL A 57 -8.88 -0.79 -1.59
CA VAL A 57 -8.17 0.44 -1.23
C VAL A 57 -8.57 1.54 -2.20
N ASP A 58 -8.82 2.72 -1.65
CA ASP A 58 -8.93 3.96 -2.43
C ASP A 58 -7.72 4.82 -2.09
N THR A 59 -6.81 5.00 -3.04
CA THR A 59 -5.56 5.73 -2.81
C THR A 59 -5.79 7.21 -2.50
N ARG A 60 -6.97 7.77 -2.80
CA ARG A 60 -7.35 9.13 -2.41
C ARG A 60 -7.64 9.25 -0.91
N ASN A 61 -7.91 8.13 -0.24
CA ASN A 61 -8.29 8.05 1.16
C ASN A 61 -7.22 7.40 2.04
N VAL A 62 -6.08 6.99 1.46
CA VAL A 62 -4.91 6.54 2.24
C VAL A 62 -4.26 7.79 2.82
N GLN A 63 -4.65 8.18 4.02
CA GLN A 63 -3.92 9.24 4.72
C GLN A 63 -2.50 8.72 4.99
N PRO A 64 -1.43 9.45 4.59
CA PRO A 64 -0.11 9.14 5.10
C PRO A 64 -0.20 9.13 6.63
N ARG A 65 0.38 8.08 7.24
CA ARG A 65 0.65 8.13 8.67
C ARG A 65 1.59 9.32 8.89
N ARG A 66 1.03 10.50 9.17
CA ARG A 66 1.81 11.65 9.63
C ARG A 66 2.40 11.25 10.96
N GLU A 67 3.62 10.75 10.91
CA GLU A 67 4.43 10.48 12.08
C GLU A 67 4.46 11.77 12.90
N ARG A 68 3.89 11.70 14.11
CA ARG A 68 3.86 12.84 15.03
C ARG A 68 5.32 13.19 15.31
N ARG A 69 5.76 14.29 14.72
CA ARG A 69 7.05 14.92 15.00
C ARG A 69 7.06 15.21 16.50
N CYS A 70 7.93 14.56 17.27
CA CYS A 70 8.20 14.97 18.64
C CYS A 70 8.76 16.40 18.61
N ALA A 71 8.15 17.27 19.40
CA ALA A 71 8.57 18.65 19.64
C ALA A 71 9.84 18.69 20.51
#